data_AF-A0A498CCS3-F1
#
_entry.id   AF-A0A498CCS3-F1
#
_cell.length_a   1.000
_cell.length_b   1.000
_cell.length_c   1.000
_cell.angle_alpha   90.00
_cell.angle_beta   90.00
_cell.angle_gamma   90.00
#
_symmetry.space_group_name_H-M   'P 1'
#
loop_
_entity.id
_entity.type
_entity.pdbx_description
1 polymer ?
#
loop_
_entity_poly.entity_id
_entity_poly.type
_entity_poly.pdbx_seq_one_letter_code
_entity_poly.pdbx_strand_id
1 'polypeptide(L)'
;MIDERHYRFFKWTAVLLALLWVGWTVYDGVLSQRGPGDNAALAGDRAFSDGHLERAEQRYREALDAESGHVHALRGLALALLEQGEHEQALAKLNQAIEREPDFAGNYANRGILHDRMGEHLAALHDYERALVMNPDLADGPGWFTRFIRLQADPPPTIADRADYLRHQFELPEEERQLLQPEEDGAQRPWRQ
;
A
#
# COMPACT_ATOMS: atom_id res chain seq x y z
N MET A 1 22.17 -39.93 -44.59
CA MET A 1 21.79 -40.63 -43.35
C MET A 1 22.67 -40.03 -42.25
N ILE A 2 22.09 -39.36 -41.25
CA ILE A 2 22.89 -38.78 -40.15
C ILE A 2 23.37 -39.94 -39.27
N ASP A 3 24.68 -40.01 -39.01
CA ASP A 3 25.28 -41.02 -38.13
C ASP A 3 24.76 -40.87 -36.69
N GLU A 4 24.56 -41.99 -36.00
CA GLU A 4 23.92 -42.09 -34.69
C GLU A 4 24.68 -41.34 -33.59
N ARG A 5 25.99 -41.16 -33.74
CA ARG A 5 26.79 -40.29 -32.86
C ARG A 5 26.40 -38.82 -33.02
N HIS A 6 26.22 -38.36 -34.25
CA HIS A 6 25.86 -36.98 -34.57
C HIS A 6 24.42 -36.69 -34.12
N TYR A 7 23.49 -37.63 -34.32
CA TYR A 7 22.12 -37.50 -33.82
C TYR A 7 22.07 -37.38 -32.29
N ARG A 8 22.80 -38.25 -31.57
CA ARG A 8 22.89 -38.18 -30.09
C ARG A 8 23.50 -36.87 -29.62
N PHE A 9 24.55 -36.39 -30.29
CA PHE A 9 25.16 -35.11 -29.99
C PHE A 9 24.14 -33.96 -30.11
N PHE A 10 23.49 -33.82 -31.27
CA PHE A 10 22.49 -32.76 -31.47
C PHE A 10 21.29 -32.87 -30.53
N LYS A 11 20.82 -34.09 -30.21
CA LYS A 11 19.74 -34.30 -29.23
C LYS A 11 20.14 -33.78 -27.85
N TRP A 12 21.32 -34.12 -27.35
CA TRP A 12 21.78 -33.66 -26.03
C TRP A 12 22.09 -32.17 -26.01
N THR A 13 22.63 -31.60 -27.09
CA THR A 13 22.80 -30.15 -27.22
C THR A 13 21.45 -29.42 -27.17
N ALA A 14 20.43 -29.92 -27.87
CA ALA A 14 19.09 -29.34 -27.84
C ALA A 14 18.45 -29.42 -26.44
N VAL A 15 18.59 -30.56 -25.75
CA VAL A 15 18.15 -30.71 -24.35
C VAL A 15 18.86 -29.72 -23.44
N LEU A 16 20.18 -29.55 -23.57
CA LEU A 16 20.96 -28.64 -22.74
C LEU A 16 20.59 -27.18 -22.99
N LEU A 17 20.39 -26.77 -24.24
CA LEU A 17 19.90 -25.43 -24.58
C LEU A 17 18.50 -25.16 -24.03
N ALA A 18 17.60 -26.14 -24.08
CA ALA A 18 16.26 -26.03 -23.50
C ALA A 18 16.32 -25.87 -21.96
N LEU A 19 17.19 -26.64 -21.29
CA LEU A 19 17.40 -26.52 -19.84
C LEU A 19 18.02 -25.17 -19.46
N LEU A 20 18.97 -24.65 -20.23
CA LEU A 20 19.53 -23.32 -20.02
C LEU A 20 18.49 -22.22 -20.22
N TRP A 21 17.65 -22.33 -21.25
CA TRP A 21 16.57 -21.37 -21.48
C TRP A 21 15.54 -21.40 -20.36
N VAL A 22 15.09 -22.58 -19.90
CA VAL A 22 14.20 -22.71 -18.74
C VAL A 22 14.86 -22.19 -17.46
N GLY A 23 16.14 -22.50 -17.25
CA GLY A 23 16.91 -21.99 -16.11
C GLY A 23 16.98 -20.46 -16.12
N TRP A 24 17.23 -19.85 -17.28
CA TRP A 24 17.20 -18.40 -17.45
C TRP A 24 15.82 -17.80 -17.21
N THR A 25 14.75 -18.39 -17.76
CA THR A 25 13.39 -17.84 -17.58
C THR A 25 12.92 -17.94 -16.13
N VAL A 26 13.28 -18.99 -15.40
CA VAL A 26 13.01 -19.09 -13.96
C VAL A 26 13.86 -18.08 -13.17
N TYR A 27 15.14 -17.94 -13.49
CA TYR A 27 16.01 -16.95 -12.86
C TYR A 27 15.49 -15.53 -13.07
N ASP A 28 15.26 -15.14 -14.31
CA ASP A 28 14.75 -13.84 -14.72
C ASP A 28 13.35 -13.58 -14.14
N GLY A 29 12.41 -14.51 -14.35
CA GLY A 29 11.01 -14.30 -13.99
C GLY A 29 10.71 -14.40 -12.50
N VAL A 30 11.43 -15.22 -11.73
CA VAL A 30 11.07 -15.55 -10.33
C VAL A 30 12.13 -15.13 -9.33
N LEU A 31 13.42 -15.28 -9.67
CA LEU A 31 14.51 -15.04 -8.72
C LEU A 31 15.12 -13.64 -8.84
N SER A 32 15.06 -13.01 -10.02
CA SER A 32 15.73 -11.74 -10.30
C SER A 32 14.90 -10.49 -9.96
N GLN A 33 13.59 -10.64 -9.73
CA GLN A 33 12.67 -9.51 -9.50
C GLN A 33 12.76 -8.88 -8.10
N ARG A 34 13.66 -9.34 -7.22
CA ARG A 34 13.81 -8.75 -5.89
C ARG A 34 14.96 -7.74 -5.88
N GLY A 35 14.59 -6.46 -5.88
CA GLY A 35 15.50 -5.35 -5.66
C GLY A 35 16.03 -5.26 -4.22
N PRO A 36 17.00 -4.37 -3.98
CA PRO A 36 17.49 -4.10 -2.64
C PRO A 36 16.35 -3.70 -1.69
N GLY A 37 16.32 -4.28 -0.49
CA GLY A 37 15.30 -3.95 0.52
C GLY A 37 13.96 -4.69 0.36
N ASP A 38 13.62 -5.26 -0.80
CA ASP A 38 12.31 -5.94 -1.02
C ASP A 38 12.03 -7.05 0.01
N ASN A 39 13.04 -7.86 0.32
CA ASN A 39 12.87 -8.93 1.32
C ASN A 39 12.58 -8.37 2.72
N ALA A 40 13.19 -7.24 3.07
CA ALA A 40 12.98 -6.57 4.33
C ALA A 40 11.60 -5.87 4.35
N ALA A 41 11.20 -5.21 3.26
CA ALA A 41 9.87 -4.63 3.12
C ALA A 41 8.77 -5.70 3.27
N LEU A 42 8.91 -6.84 2.58
CA LEU A 42 7.99 -7.98 2.72
C LEU A 42 7.99 -8.59 4.12
N ALA A 43 9.13 -8.58 4.83
CA ALA A 43 9.17 -9.00 6.23
C ALA A 43 8.46 -7.98 7.14
N GLY A 44 8.51 -6.69 6.79
CA GLY A 44 7.74 -5.62 7.41
C GLY A 44 6.24 -5.81 7.23
N ASP A 45 5.77 -6.08 6.01
CA ASP A 45 4.35 -6.32 5.71
C ASP A 45 3.76 -7.48 6.52
N ARG A 46 4.53 -8.58 6.64
CA ARG A 46 4.14 -9.73 7.47
C ARG A 46 4.04 -9.34 8.93
N ALA A 47 5.07 -8.70 9.48
CA ALA A 47 5.06 -8.26 10.87
C ALA A 47 3.93 -7.26 11.16
N PHE A 48 3.62 -6.36 10.23
CA PHE A 48 2.52 -5.41 10.33
C PHE A 48 1.18 -6.14 10.35
N SER A 49 0.99 -7.09 9.44
CA SER A 49 -0.23 -7.92 9.38
C SER A 49 -0.45 -8.76 10.63
N ASP A 50 0.65 -9.22 11.26
CA ASP A 50 0.64 -9.96 12.53
C ASP A 50 0.42 -9.03 13.75
N GLY A 51 0.35 -7.70 13.55
CA GLY A 51 0.18 -6.70 14.62
C GLY A 51 1.46 -6.35 15.37
N HIS A 52 2.62 -6.85 14.94
CA HIS A 52 3.92 -6.57 15.54
C HIS A 52 4.52 -5.26 15.00
N LEU A 53 3.95 -4.12 15.39
CA LEU A 53 4.27 -2.79 14.84
C LEU A 53 5.76 -2.42 14.95
N GLU A 54 6.39 -2.61 16.11
CA GLU A 54 7.82 -2.32 16.33
C GLU A 54 8.72 -3.14 15.38
N ARG A 55 8.38 -4.42 15.19
CA ARG A 55 9.10 -5.30 14.27
C ARG A 55 8.87 -4.88 12.83
N ALA A 56 7.65 -4.49 12.47
CA ALA A 56 7.34 -3.99 11.14
C ALA A 56 8.16 -2.74 10.82
N GLU A 57 8.17 -1.77 11.74
CA GLU A 57 8.94 -0.53 11.66
C GLU A 57 10.44 -0.82 11.43
N GLN A 58 11.03 -1.71 12.25
CA GLN A 58 12.42 -2.12 12.09
C GLN A 58 12.69 -2.67 10.69
N ARG A 59 11.83 -3.57 10.19
CA ARG A 59 12.01 -4.19 8.87
C ARG A 59 11.86 -3.21 7.72
N TYR A 60 10.95 -2.25 7.82
CA TYR A 60 10.87 -1.20 6.81
C TYR A 60 12.09 -0.27 6.85
N ARG A 61 12.61 0.06 8.03
CA ARG A 61 13.86 0.82 8.15
C ARG A 61 15.04 0.06 7.52
N GLU A 62 15.16 -1.24 7.77
CA GLU A 62 16.17 -2.10 7.11
C GLU A 62 16.02 -2.08 5.57
N ALA A 63 14.79 -2.05 5.05
CA ALA A 63 14.56 -1.91 3.62
C ALA A 63 15.02 -0.54 3.07
N LEU A 64 14.79 0.54 3.84
CA LEU A 64 15.21 1.89 3.50
C LEU A 64 16.72 2.11 3.64
N ASP A 65 17.39 1.36 4.51
CA ASP A 65 18.86 1.36 4.60
C ASP A 65 19.49 0.70 3.36
N ALA A 66 18.83 -0.32 2.80
CA ALA A 66 19.24 -0.95 1.55
C ALA A 66 18.92 -0.08 0.33
N GLU A 67 17.75 0.55 0.31
CA GLU A 67 17.31 1.49 -0.72
C GLU A 67 16.46 2.61 -0.12
N SER A 68 17.04 3.80 0.05
CA SER A 68 16.36 4.94 0.67
C SER A 68 15.10 5.41 -0.06
N GLY A 69 15.00 5.09 -1.35
CA GLY A 69 13.86 5.43 -2.22
C GLY A 69 12.78 4.36 -2.31
N HIS A 70 12.89 3.27 -1.54
CA HIS A 70 11.99 2.12 -1.65
C HIS A 70 10.56 2.49 -1.25
N VAL A 71 9.69 2.74 -2.23
CA VAL A 71 8.37 3.35 -2.01
C VAL A 71 7.44 2.44 -1.21
N HIS A 72 7.48 1.12 -1.42
CA HIS A 72 6.75 0.17 -0.60
C HIS A 72 7.15 0.25 0.88
N ALA A 73 8.45 0.31 1.19
CA ALA A 73 8.92 0.45 2.56
C ALA A 73 8.58 1.81 3.18
N LEU A 74 8.64 2.92 2.41
CA LEU A 74 8.21 4.24 2.88
C LEU A 74 6.73 4.25 3.27
N ARG A 75 5.86 3.69 2.42
CA ARG A 75 4.42 3.54 2.70
C ARG A 75 4.17 2.67 3.92
N GLY A 76 4.78 1.48 3.96
CA GLY A 76 4.61 0.53 5.05
C GLY A 76 5.07 1.10 6.39
N LEU A 77 6.21 1.79 6.41
CA LEU A 77 6.72 2.49 7.58
C LEU A 77 5.76 3.59 8.05
N ALA A 78 5.22 4.38 7.13
CA ALA A 78 4.25 5.42 7.48
C ALA A 78 2.99 4.84 8.14
N LEU A 79 2.48 3.71 7.62
CA LEU A 79 1.33 3.03 8.22
C LEU A 79 1.67 2.45 9.61
N ALA A 80 2.85 1.87 9.79
CA ALA A 80 3.29 1.38 11.10
C ALA A 80 3.36 2.51 12.14
N LEU A 81 3.99 3.63 11.77
CA LEU A 81 4.09 4.83 12.62
C LEU A 81 2.72 5.43 12.92
N LEU A 82 1.81 5.42 11.94
CA LEU A 82 0.44 5.90 12.12
C LEU A 82 -0.32 5.06 13.17
N GLU A 83 -0.17 3.74 13.15
CA GLU A 83 -0.76 2.85 14.16
C GLU A 83 -0.11 3.00 15.54
N GLN A 84 1.14 3.47 15.60
CA GLN A 84 1.83 3.81 16.85
C GLN A 84 1.50 5.23 17.35
N GLY A 85 0.74 6.03 16.59
CA GLY A 85 0.41 7.43 16.93
C GLY A 85 1.52 8.44 16.59
N GLU A 86 2.58 8.03 15.89
CA GLU A 86 3.70 8.88 15.48
C GLU A 86 3.38 9.66 14.20
N HIS A 87 2.34 10.49 14.26
CA HIS A 87 1.72 11.10 13.08
C HIS A 87 2.67 11.98 12.24
N GLU A 88 3.50 12.82 12.87
CA GLU A 88 4.43 13.70 12.13
C GLU A 88 5.49 12.90 11.35
N GLN A 89 6.00 11.81 11.96
CA GLN A 89 6.97 10.94 11.29
C GLN A 89 6.31 10.17 10.15
N ALA A 90 5.08 9.67 10.36
CA ALA A 90 4.28 9.05 9.30
C ALA A 90 4.07 10.00 8.11
N LEU A 91 3.76 11.28 8.38
CA LEU A 91 3.54 12.29 7.36
C LEU A 91 4.79 12.53 6.52
N ALA A 92 5.95 12.63 7.17
CA ALA A 92 7.22 12.77 6.49
C ALA A 92 7.50 11.59 5.54
N LYS A 93 7.19 10.36 5.96
CA LYS A 93 7.38 9.16 5.12
C LYS A 93 6.39 9.09 3.94
N LEU A 94 5.14 9.47 4.14
CA LEU A 94 4.17 9.55 3.04
C LEU A 94 4.52 10.65 2.04
N ASN A 95 5.00 11.80 2.50
CA ASN A 95 5.48 12.86 1.60
C ASN A 95 6.66 12.37 0.74
N GLN A 96 7.62 11.65 1.34
CA GLN A 96 8.70 11.01 0.58
C GLN A 96 8.17 9.98 -0.42
N ALA A 97 7.16 9.18 -0.06
CA ALA A 97 6.55 8.23 -0.99
C ALA A 97 5.86 8.93 -2.18
N ILE A 98 5.16 10.05 -1.93
CA ILE A 98 4.52 10.88 -2.97
C ILE A 98 5.57 11.52 -3.89
N GLU A 99 6.70 11.98 -3.35
CA GLU A 99 7.79 12.54 -4.17
C GLU A 99 8.37 11.50 -5.14
N ARG A 100 8.34 10.22 -4.78
CA ARG A 100 8.85 9.12 -5.61
C ARG A 100 7.81 8.61 -6.60
N GLU A 101 6.58 8.42 -6.15
CA GLU A 101 5.44 7.96 -6.95
C GLU A 101 4.30 8.99 -6.86
N PRO A 102 4.40 10.13 -7.58
CA PRO A 102 3.38 11.18 -7.55
C PRO A 102 2.08 10.76 -8.24
N ASP A 103 2.13 9.73 -9.08
CA ASP A 103 0.99 9.24 -9.85
C ASP A 103 0.29 8.05 -9.17
N PHE A 104 0.71 7.68 -7.96
CA PHE A 104 0.08 6.60 -7.19
C PHE A 104 -1.00 7.12 -6.25
N ALA A 105 -2.27 6.95 -6.64
CA ALA A 105 -3.44 7.42 -5.90
C ALA A 105 -3.48 6.96 -4.43
N GLY A 106 -2.99 5.74 -4.14
CA GLY A 106 -2.98 5.19 -2.78
C GLY A 106 -2.10 5.97 -1.80
N ASN A 107 -1.08 6.70 -2.28
CA ASN A 107 -0.25 7.55 -1.42
C ASN A 107 -1.06 8.73 -0.87
N TYR A 108 -1.88 9.37 -1.73
CA TYR A 108 -2.77 10.45 -1.33
C TYR A 108 -3.88 9.94 -0.41
N ALA A 109 -4.47 8.77 -0.69
CA ALA A 109 -5.46 8.17 0.19
C ALA A 109 -4.90 7.94 1.61
N ASN A 110 -3.69 7.36 1.72
CA ASN A 110 -3.03 7.13 3.01
C ASN A 110 -2.69 8.44 3.74
N ARG A 111 -2.26 9.47 3.02
CA ARG A 111 -1.99 10.80 3.61
C ARG A 111 -3.27 11.50 4.06
N GLY A 112 -4.35 11.34 3.32
CA GLY A 112 -5.68 11.79 3.73
C GLY A 112 -6.12 11.13 5.05
N ILE A 113 -5.96 9.80 5.18
CA ILE A 113 -6.21 9.06 6.44
C ILE A 113 -5.39 9.62 7.60
N LEU A 114 -4.12 9.92 7.35
CA LEU A 114 -3.25 10.50 8.36
C LEU A 114 -3.71 11.90 8.78
N HIS A 115 -4.00 12.79 7.83
CA HIS A 115 -4.54 14.13 8.11
C HIS A 115 -5.86 14.06 8.89
N ASP A 116 -6.74 13.12 8.54
CA ASP A 116 -8.01 12.95 9.23
C ASP A 116 -7.80 12.45 10.68
N ARG A 117 -6.84 11.54 10.90
CA ARG A 117 -6.43 11.11 12.24
C ARG A 117 -5.84 12.26 13.08
N MET A 118 -5.16 13.21 12.45
CA MET A 118 -4.64 14.42 13.09
C MET A 118 -5.72 15.51 13.31
N GLY A 119 -6.94 15.33 12.80
CA GLY A 119 -8.00 16.35 12.84
C GLY A 119 -7.84 17.45 11.78
N GLU A 120 -6.92 17.28 10.85
CA GLU A 120 -6.66 18.21 9.74
C GLU A 120 -7.63 17.94 8.58
N HIS A 121 -8.93 18.05 8.87
CA HIS A 121 -10.01 17.59 7.99
C HIS A 121 -10.02 18.23 6.58
N LEU A 122 -9.60 19.50 6.44
CA LEU A 122 -9.50 20.13 5.12
C LEU A 122 -8.37 19.52 4.28
N ALA A 123 -7.23 19.23 4.89
CA ALA A 123 -6.12 18.57 4.21
C ALA A 123 -6.49 17.13 3.83
N ALA A 124 -7.19 16.43 4.74
CA ALA A 124 -7.71 15.10 4.49
C ALA A 124 -8.66 15.06 3.29
N LEU A 125 -9.66 15.97 3.26
CA LEU A 125 -10.60 16.08 2.15
C LEU A 125 -9.89 16.31 0.81
N HIS A 126 -8.92 17.24 0.78
CA HIS A 126 -8.15 17.52 -0.44
C HIS A 126 -7.41 16.28 -0.95
N ASP A 127 -6.77 15.54 -0.06
CA ASP A 127 -6.04 14.32 -0.41
C ASP A 127 -6.96 13.18 -0.86
N TYR A 128 -8.12 13.01 -0.22
CA TYR A 128 -9.12 12.04 -0.68
C TYR A 128 -9.66 12.37 -2.06
N GLU A 129 -10.04 13.63 -2.30
CA GLU A 129 -10.53 14.05 -3.62
C GLU A 129 -9.47 13.85 -4.69
N ARG A 130 -8.20 14.16 -4.38
CA ARG A 130 -7.09 13.91 -5.30
C ARG A 130 -6.91 12.41 -5.58
N ALA A 131 -6.96 11.57 -4.55
CA ALA A 131 -6.86 10.12 -4.72
C ALA A 131 -8.00 9.56 -5.59
N LEU A 132 -9.23 10.01 -5.36
CA LEU A 132 -10.43 9.58 -6.08
C LEU A 132 -10.44 10.05 -7.55
N VAL A 133 -9.95 11.26 -7.83
CA VAL A 133 -9.77 11.73 -9.21
C VAL A 133 -8.72 10.91 -9.96
N MET A 134 -7.63 10.53 -9.28
CA MET A 134 -6.57 9.73 -9.88
C MET A 134 -6.98 8.27 -10.10
N ASN A 135 -7.71 7.70 -9.15
CA ASN A 135 -8.23 6.34 -9.24
C ASN A 135 -9.66 6.27 -8.65
N PRO A 136 -10.69 6.34 -9.50
CA PRO A 136 -12.08 6.23 -9.09
C PRO A 136 -12.42 4.92 -8.39
N ASP A 137 -11.71 3.83 -8.69
CA ASP A 137 -11.96 2.51 -8.09
C ASP A 137 -11.69 2.49 -6.58
N LEU A 138 -10.99 3.50 -6.05
CA LEU A 138 -10.84 3.69 -4.60
C LEU A 138 -12.18 4.00 -3.90
N ALA A 139 -13.20 4.45 -4.64
CA ALA A 139 -14.54 4.68 -4.12
C ALA A 139 -15.31 3.37 -3.86
N ASP A 140 -14.98 2.29 -4.56
CA ASP A 140 -15.79 1.07 -4.53
C ASP A 140 -15.50 0.18 -3.31
N GLY A 141 -14.39 0.44 -2.60
CA GLY A 141 -13.97 -0.34 -1.45
C GLY A 141 -13.73 -1.84 -1.78
N PRO A 142 -13.76 -2.73 -0.78
CA PRO A 142 -13.62 -4.15 -1.03
C PRO A 142 -14.87 -4.72 -1.71
N GLY A 143 -14.67 -5.33 -2.88
CA GLY A 143 -15.73 -5.99 -3.63
C GLY A 143 -16.45 -7.10 -2.86
N TRP A 144 -17.62 -7.50 -3.36
CA TRP A 144 -18.54 -8.44 -2.68
C TRP A 144 -17.87 -9.77 -2.28
N PHE A 145 -16.96 -10.30 -3.10
CA PHE A 145 -16.28 -11.57 -2.83
C PHE A 145 -15.35 -11.46 -1.62
N THR A 146 -14.56 -10.38 -1.54
CA THR A 146 -13.68 -10.12 -0.39
C THR A 146 -14.49 -9.93 0.89
N ARG A 147 -15.63 -9.24 0.82
CA ARG A 147 -16.58 -9.09 1.93
C ARG A 147 -17.18 -10.43 2.37
N PHE A 148 -17.60 -11.27 1.41
CA PHE A 148 -18.13 -12.61 1.67
C PHE A 148 -17.13 -13.48 2.45
N ILE A 149 -15.87 -13.52 2.01
CA ILE A 149 -14.81 -14.28 2.71
C ILE A 149 -14.56 -13.74 4.12
N ARG A 150 -14.73 -12.43 4.34
CA ARG A 150 -14.58 -11.78 5.65
C ARG A 150 -15.85 -11.77 6.50
N LEU A 151 -16.94 -12.39 6.04
CA LEU A 151 -18.25 -12.39 6.70
C LEU A 151 -18.77 -10.96 6.99
N GLN A 152 -18.50 -10.01 6.09
CA GLN A 152 -18.96 -8.63 6.18
C GLN A 152 -20.25 -8.45 5.37
N ALA A 153 -21.38 -8.32 6.05
CA ALA A 153 -22.68 -8.15 5.42
C ALA A 153 -22.77 -6.82 4.65
N ASP A 154 -22.35 -5.72 5.28
CA ASP A 154 -22.37 -4.38 4.70
C ASP A 154 -20.99 -3.98 4.15
N PRO A 155 -20.92 -3.14 3.10
CA PRO A 155 -19.65 -2.57 2.67
C PRO A 155 -19.09 -1.70 3.81
N PRO A 156 -17.79 -1.82 4.13
CA PRO A 156 -17.17 -0.88 5.05
C PRO A 156 -17.18 0.52 4.41
N PRO A 157 -17.16 1.60 5.21
CA PRO A 157 -17.07 2.93 4.65
C PRO A 157 -15.74 3.07 3.89
N THR A 158 -15.75 3.90 2.87
CA THR A 158 -14.64 4.12 1.96
C THR A 158 -14.06 5.52 2.15
N ILE A 159 -12.94 5.80 1.46
CA ILE A 159 -12.42 7.18 1.43
C ILE A 159 -13.40 8.13 0.72
N ALA A 160 -14.24 7.62 -0.18
CA ALA A 160 -15.28 8.41 -0.82
C ALA A 160 -16.39 8.77 0.17
N ASP A 161 -16.88 7.79 0.95
CA ASP A 161 -17.89 8.06 1.99
C ASP A 161 -17.37 9.08 3.01
N ARG A 162 -16.10 8.96 3.40
CA ARG A 162 -15.48 9.92 4.31
C ARG A 162 -15.28 11.29 3.67
N ALA A 163 -14.85 11.37 2.41
CA ALA A 163 -14.72 12.63 1.69
C ALA A 163 -16.08 13.35 1.55
N ASP A 164 -17.15 12.61 1.23
CA ASP A 164 -18.50 13.15 1.13
C ASP A 164 -19.00 13.67 2.48
N TYR A 165 -18.75 12.93 3.57
CA TYR A 165 -19.03 13.39 4.93
C TYR A 165 -18.29 14.71 5.24
N LEU A 166 -16.97 14.76 5.02
CA LEU A 166 -16.18 15.95 5.30
C LEU A 166 -16.66 17.14 4.46
N ARG A 167 -16.98 16.93 3.18
CA ARG A 167 -17.53 17.97 2.30
C ARG A 167 -18.83 18.55 2.86
N HIS A 168 -19.77 17.70 3.24
CA HIS A 168 -21.03 18.13 3.85
C HIS A 168 -20.79 18.93 5.14
N GLN A 169 -19.86 18.51 6.00
CA GLN A 169 -19.52 19.27 7.21
C GLN A 169 -18.96 20.66 6.89
N PHE A 170 -18.18 20.82 5.82
CA PHE A 170 -17.67 22.14 5.41
C PHE A 170 -18.71 23.05 4.75
N GLU A 171 -19.83 22.51 4.28
CA GLU A 171 -20.98 23.29 3.80
C GLU A 171 -21.78 23.91 4.96
N LEU A 172 -21.74 23.28 6.14
CA LEU A 172 -22.42 23.78 7.34
C LEU A 172 -21.69 24.98 7.98
N PRO A 173 -22.43 25.87 8.66
CA PRO A 173 -21.85 26.86 9.58
C PRO A 173 -20.95 26.17 10.61
N GLU A 174 -19.85 26.82 11.01
CA GLU A 174 -18.85 26.22 11.91
C GLU A 174 -19.43 25.67 13.21
N GLU A 175 -20.43 26.35 13.77
CA GLU A 175 -21.12 25.99 15.02
C GLU A 175 -21.94 24.69 14.91
N GLU A 176 -22.36 24.30 13.70
CA GLU A 176 -23.16 23.10 13.44
C GLU A 176 -22.30 21.89 13.05
N ARG A 177 -20.97 22.09 12.89
CA ARG A 177 -20.06 21.03 12.45
C ARG A 177 -19.81 20.02 13.56
N GLN A 178 -20.02 18.76 13.25
CA GLN A 178 -19.68 17.63 14.11
C GLN A 178 -18.16 17.40 14.19
N LEU A 179 -17.37 18.01 13.29
CA LEU A 179 -15.90 17.95 13.31
C LEU A 179 -15.29 18.51 14.62
N LEU A 180 -16.02 19.41 15.31
CA LEU A 180 -15.59 19.96 16.60
C LEU A 180 -15.83 19.02 17.78
N GLN A 181 -16.45 17.85 17.54
CA GLN A 181 -16.76 16.83 18.52
C GLN A 181 -15.97 15.56 18.19
N PRO A 182 -14.74 15.39 18.72
CA PRO A 182 -13.82 14.32 18.31
C PRO A 182 -14.38 12.90 18.48
N GLU A 183 -15.24 12.68 19.48
CA GLU A 183 -15.90 11.38 19.70
C GLU A 183 -16.93 11.09 18.60
N GLU A 184 -17.76 12.07 18.25
CA GLU A 184 -18.80 11.92 17.22
C GLU A 184 -18.19 11.81 15.82
N ASP A 185 -17.18 12.65 15.50
CA ASP A 185 -16.43 12.57 14.24
C ASP A 185 -15.66 11.25 14.13
N GLY A 186 -15.00 10.84 15.21
CA GLY A 186 -14.20 9.62 15.27
C GLY A 186 -15.03 8.37 15.00
N ALA A 187 -16.31 8.36 15.38
CA ALA A 187 -17.24 7.26 15.12
C ALA A 187 -17.61 7.12 13.64
N GLN A 188 -17.43 8.17 12.84
CA GLN A 188 -17.71 8.17 11.39
C GLN A 188 -16.51 7.70 10.55
N ARG A 189 -15.35 7.45 11.17
CA ARG A 189 -14.13 7.06 10.45
C ARG A 189 -14.18 5.59 10.01
N PRO A 190 -13.85 5.27 8.75
CA PRO A 190 -13.89 3.90 8.26
C PRO A 190 -12.82 2.95 8.82
N TRP A 191 -11.74 3.48 9.36
CA TRP A 191 -10.62 2.70 9.91
C TRP A 191 -10.70 2.64 11.43
N ARG A 192 -10.26 1.51 12.01
CA ARG A 192 -10.27 1.30 13.46
C ARG A 192 -9.39 2.35 14.18
N GLN A 193 -9.85 2.73 15.37
CA GLN A 193 -9.07 3.38 16.41
C GLN A 193 -8.39 2.31 17.28
#